data_AF-A0A672G257-F1
#
_entry.id   AF-A0A672G257-F1
#
_cell.length_a   1.000
_cell.length_b   1.000
_cell.length_c   1.000
_cell.angle_alpha   90.00
_cell.angle_beta   90.00
_cell.angle_gamma   90.00
#
_symmetry.space_group_name_H-M   'P 1'
#
loop_
_entity.id
_entity.type
_entity.pdbx_description
1 polymer ?
#
loop_
_entity_poly.entity_id
_entity_poly.type
_entity_poly.pdbx_seq_one_letter_code
_entity_poly.pdbx_strand_id
1 'polypeptide(L)'
;LSLCSVVLRLGPGDAQDAVLSQLLPSQHQLFPPSPVVFCSTDREPGHIPGSISVPLPSFLSPSGHFLPRERLRALFTRAGVDLWRPACVLCGSAVTACHVALAAHECGHPGVAVYDGGWSEWFTRAAPEHVISEGSGKHL
;
A
#
# COMPACT_ATOMS: atom_id res chain seq x y z
N LEU A 1 -15.87 -5.70 7.57
CA LEU A 1 -15.39 -4.41 7.00
C LEU A 1 -13.87 -4.47 6.91
N SER A 2 -13.34 -4.99 5.79
CA SER A 2 -11.88 -5.14 5.61
C SER A 2 -11.27 -3.77 5.31
N LEU A 3 -10.77 -3.10 6.36
CA LEU A 3 -10.13 -1.79 6.30
C LEU A 3 -8.63 -1.98 6.03
N CYS A 4 -8.26 -2.39 4.81
CA CYS A 4 -6.86 -2.41 4.43
C CYS A 4 -6.60 -1.20 3.54
N SER A 5 -5.75 -0.27 3.97
CA SER A 5 -5.16 0.70 3.06
C SER A 5 -3.66 0.65 3.29
N VAL A 6 -2.97 0.10 2.31
CA VAL A 6 -1.55 -0.14 2.40
C VAL A 6 -0.87 0.71 1.36
N VAL A 7 0.11 1.46 1.84
CA VAL A 7 0.97 2.30 1.06
C VAL A 7 2.26 1.52 0.86
N LEU A 8 2.53 1.16 -0.38
CA LEU A 8 3.83 0.72 -0.82
C LEU A 8 4.69 1.93 -1.11
N ARG A 9 5.88 1.93 -0.52
CA ARG A 9 6.93 2.82 -0.94
C ARG A 9 7.75 2.07 -1.99
N LEU A 10 7.97 2.67 -3.17
CA LEU A 10 8.73 2.01 -4.25
C LEU A 10 10.18 2.40 -4.17
N GLY A 11 11.14 1.49 -4.42
CA GLY A 11 12.57 1.63 -4.11
C GLY A 11 13.62 1.39 -5.20
N PRO A 12 14.80 2.06 -5.41
CA PRO A 12 15.71 1.55 -6.41
C PRO A 12 16.31 0.25 -5.88
N GLY A 13 15.96 -0.87 -6.50
CA GLY A 13 16.51 -2.16 -6.09
C GLY A 13 15.82 -2.77 -4.87
N ASP A 14 14.62 -2.29 -4.49
CA ASP A 14 13.75 -3.08 -3.61
C ASP A 14 13.24 -4.32 -4.37
N ALA A 15 13.15 -5.46 -3.71
CA ALA A 15 12.53 -6.66 -4.30
C ALA A 15 11.07 -6.38 -4.76
N GLN A 16 10.38 -5.47 -4.06
CA GLN A 16 9.05 -4.99 -4.42
C GLN A 16 9.03 -4.22 -5.74
N ASP A 17 10.12 -3.51 -6.04
CA ASP A 17 10.29 -2.70 -7.23
C ASP A 17 10.72 -3.55 -8.43
N ALA A 18 11.43 -4.66 -8.22
CA ALA A 18 11.64 -5.69 -9.25
C ALA A 18 10.34 -6.44 -9.61
N VAL A 19 9.52 -6.78 -8.60
CA VAL A 19 8.21 -7.43 -8.84
C VAL A 19 7.23 -6.44 -9.46
N LEU A 20 7.15 -5.20 -8.95
CA LEU A 20 6.29 -4.19 -9.55
C LEU A 20 6.80 -3.69 -10.89
N SER A 21 8.09 -3.69 -11.21
CA SER A 21 8.57 -3.36 -12.56
C SER A 21 8.29 -4.48 -13.58
N GLN A 22 8.22 -5.74 -13.14
CA GLN A 22 7.70 -6.85 -13.96
C GLN A 22 6.17 -6.76 -14.16
N LEU A 23 5.46 -6.08 -13.27
CA LEU A 23 3.99 -5.93 -13.30
C LEU A 23 3.51 -4.57 -13.84
N LEU A 24 4.32 -3.52 -13.72
CA LEU A 24 4.08 -2.08 -13.96
C LEU A 24 5.44 -1.37 -14.19
N PRO A 25 5.90 -1.23 -15.45
CA PRO A 25 7.31 -0.97 -15.79
C PRO A 25 7.80 0.49 -15.60
N SER A 26 7.26 1.28 -14.67
CA SER A 26 7.68 2.69 -14.54
C SER A 26 7.66 3.22 -13.10
N GLN A 27 8.88 3.41 -12.54
CA GLN A 27 9.31 4.41 -11.52
C GLN A 27 9.69 3.88 -10.10
N HIS A 28 10.95 4.14 -9.72
CA HIS A 28 11.70 3.67 -8.53
C HIS A 28 11.89 4.78 -7.44
N GLN A 29 11.86 4.54 -6.09
CA GLN A 29 12.95 4.82 -5.08
C GLN A 29 12.75 4.86 -3.46
N LEU A 30 13.63 4.18 -2.60
CA LEU A 30 13.56 3.14 -1.44
C LEU A 30 13.10 3.45 0.04
N PHE A 31 13.03 2.41 0.93
CA PHE A 31 13.19 2.33 2.45
C PHE A 31 11.93 2.30 3.38
N PRO A 32 11.99 1.87 4.68
CA PRO A 32 12.30 0.58 5.37
C PRO A 32 11.02 -0.15 5.93
N PRO A 33 11.08 -1.36 6.54
CA PRO A 33 9.89 -2.19 6.81
C PRO A 33 9.18 -1.94 8.15
N SER A 34 7.85 -2.03 8.14
CA SER A 34 6.98 -2.20 9.31
C SER A 34 6.03 -3.38 9.04
N PRO A 35 5.55 -4.10 10.08
CA PRO A 35 4.66 -5.24 9.86
C PRO A 35 3.25 -4.78 9.47
N VAL A 36 2.70 -5.35 8.39
CA VAL A 36 1.35 -5.04 7.86
C VAL A 36 0.60 -6.35 7.62
N VAL A 37 -0.73 -6.41 7.59
CA VAL A 37 -1.44 -7.65 7.20
C VAL A 37 -2.66 -7.28 6.36
N PHE A 38 -2.78 -7.82 5.15
CA PHE A 38 -3.95 -7.79 4.29
C PHE A 38 -4.85 -8.98 4.60
N CYS A 39 -6.16 -8.80 4.46
CA CYS A 39 -7.13 -9.88 4.51
C CYS A 39 -8.06 -9.75 3.29
N SER A 40 -7.94 -10.68 2.34
CA SER A 40 -8.87 -10.85 1.23
C SER A 40 -9.63 -12.16 1.41
N THR A 41 -10.93 -12.17 1.12
CA THR A 41 -11.85 -13.28 1.41
C THR A 41 -11.42 -14.64 0.84
N ASP A 42 -10.60 -14.65 -0.21
CA ASP A 42 -10.20 -15.86 -0.94
C ASP A 42 -8.72 -16.24 -0.80
N ARG A 43 -7.91 -15.51 -0.02
CA ARG A 43 -6.47 -15.78 0.15
C ARG A 43 -6.02 -15.61 1.57
N GLU A 44 -4.90 -16.25 1.91
CA GLU A 44 -4.32 -16.12 3.24
C GLU A 44 -4.02 -14.66 3.59
N PRO A 45 -4.21 -14.28 4.85
CA PRO A 45 -3.89 -12.96 5.31
C PRO A 45 -2.36 -12.78 5.36
N GLY A 46 -1.85 -11.75 4.72
CA GLY A 46 -0.41 -11.48 4.70
C GLY A 46 -0.11 -10.12 4.11
N HIS A 47 1.14 -9.78 3.90
CA HIS A 47 1.54 -8.50 3.32
C HIS A 47 2.75 -8.59 2.42
N ILE A 48 2.89 -7.53 1.65
CA ILE A 48 4.07 -7.27 0.85
C ILE A 48 5.16 -6.81 1.83
N PRO A 49 6.35 -7.43 1.83
CA PRO A 49 7.49 -6.93 2.60
C PRO A 49 7.70 -5.43 2.38
N GLY A 50 8.08 -4.68 3.40
CA GLY A 50 8.35 -3.24 3.25
C GLY A 50 7.12 -2.34 3.09
N SER A 51 5.92 -2.91 3.03
CA SER A 51 4.67 -2.14 2.95
C SER A 51 4.32 -1.44 4.26
N ILE A 52 3.57 -0.33 4.18
CA ILE A 52 3.11 0.47 5.33
C ILE A 52 1.59 0.46 5.37
N SER A 53 0.99 0.12 6.51
CA SER A 53 -0.46 0.14 6.68
C SER A 53 -0.94 1.46 7.26
N VAL A 54 -1.85 2.13 6.57
CA VAL A 54 -2.55 3.33 7.06
C VAL A 54 -4.05 3.13 6.86
N PRO A 55 -4.81 2.74 7.90
CA PRO A 55 -6.23 2.45 7.74
C PRO A 55 -7.02 3.66 7.22
N LEU A 56 -7.88 3.46 6.21
CA LEU A 56 -8.77 4.48 5.63
C LEU A 56 -9.45 5.41 6.65
N PRO A 57 -10.01 4.93 7.78
CA PRO A 57 -10.69 5.80 8.74
C PRO A 57 -9.76 6.86 9.35
N SER A 58 -8.45 6.64 9.31
CA SER A 58 -7.45 7.60 9.77
C SER A 58 -7.42 8.86 8.90
N PHE A 59 -7.84 8.78 7.64
CA PHE A 59 -7.90 9.92 6.72
C PHE A 59 -9.22 10.69 6.78
N LEU A 60 -10.22 10.16 7.51
CA LEU A 60 -11.57 10.69 7.54
C LEU A 60 -11.91 11.29 8.91
N SER A 61 -12.73 12.33 8.92
CA SER A 61 -13.39 12.84 10.11
C SER A 61 -14.49 11.88 10.57
N PRO A 62 -15.04 12.04 11.79
CA PRO A 62 -16.22 11.30 12.24
C PRO A 62 -17.45 11.49 11.35
N SER A 63 -17.50 12.60 10.58
CA SER A 63 -18.56 12.87 9.60
C SER A 63 -18.30 12.23 8.23
N GLY A 64 -17.20 11.51 8.04
CA GLY A 64 -16.85 10.83 6.79
C GLY A 64 -16.19 11.71 5.73
N HIS A 65 -15.84 12.96 6.07
CA HIS A 65 -15.11 13.86 5.18
C HIS A 65 -13.61 13.66 5.32
N PHE A 66 -12.82 13.98 4.29
CA PHE A 66 -11.37 14.02 4.44
C PHE A 66 -10.96 15.03 5.52
N LEU A 67 -9.93 14.65 6.29
CA LEU A 67 -9.29 15.58 7.22
C LEU A 67 -8.66 16.76 6.47
N PRO A 68 -8.44 17.91 7.13
CA PRO A 68 -7.73 19.03 6.53
C PRO A 68 -6.34 18.62 6.03
N ARG A 69 -5.87 19.29 4.97
CA ARG A 69 -4.58 19.04 4.30
C ARG A 69 -3.41 18.87 5.27
N GLU A 70 -3.33 19.71 6.30
CA GLU A 70 -2.25 19.69 7.30
C GLU A 70 -2.27 18.39 8.11
N ARG A 71 -3.46 17.88 8.44
CA ARG A 71 -3.64 16.63 9.17
C ARG A 71 -3.35 15.42 8.29
N LEU A 72 -3.77 15.45 7.02
CA LEU A 72 -3.44 14.41 6.05
C LEU A 72 -1.92 14.31 5.85
N ARG A 73 -1.23 15.44 5.67
CA ARG A 73 0.24 15.47 5.58
C ARG A 73 0.90 14.88 6.83
N ALA A 74 0.46 15.29 8.02
CA ALA A 74 0.98 14.75 9.28
C ALA A 74 0.74 13.23 9.41
N LEU A 75 -0.38 12.72 8.89
CA LEU A 75 -0.67 11.29 8.85
C LEU A 75 0.33 10.53 7.98
N PHE A 76 0.57 11.00 6.76
CA PHE A 76 1.55 10.39 5.86
C PHE A 76 2.96 10.42 6.47
N THR A 77 3.40 11.57 6.99
CA THR A 77 4.71 11.68 7.66
C THR A 77 4.83 10.74 8.86
N ARG A 78 3.81 10.65 9.72
CA ARG A 78 3.81 9.76 10.89
C ARG A 78 3.81 8.28 10.49
N ALA A 79 3.19 7.94 9.36
CA ALA A 79 3.24 6.60 8.81
C ALA A 79 4.59 6.27 8.16
N GLY A 80 5.51 7.23 8.04
CA GLY A 80 6.78 7.04 7.33
C GLY A 80 6.65 7.15 5.81
N VAL A 81 5.50 7.62 5.31
CA VAL A 81 5.23 7.85 3.89
C VAL A 81 5.69 9.25 3.53
N ASP A 82 6.68 9.30 2.64
CA ASP A 82 7.13 10.54 2.02
C ASP A 82 6.44 10.71 0.66
N LEU A 83 5.47 11.61 0.59
CA LEU A 83 4.70 11.89 -0.63
C LEU A 83 5.52 12.54 -1.75
N TRP A 84 6.72 13.04 -1.46
CA TRP A 84 7.63 13.57 -2.48
C TRP A 84 8.39 12.48 -3.23
N ARG A 85 8.27 11.23 -2.77
CA ARG A 85 8.89 10.06 -3.38
C ARG A 85 7.83 9.21 -4.06
N PRO A 86 8.22 8.40 -5.06
CA PRO A 86 7.29 7.48 -5.69
C PRO A 86 6.63 6.55 -4.66
N ALA A 87 5.29 6.57 -4.67
CA ALA A 87 4.47 5.76 -3.79
C ALA A 87 3.39 5.08 -4.62
N CYS A 88 3.08 3.84 -4.25
CA CYS A 88 1.99 3.07 -4.81
C CYS A 88 1.05 2.66 -3.67
N VAL A 89 -0.25 2.68 -3.91
CA VAL A 89 -1.26 2.26 -2.91
C VAL A 89 -1.97 1.03 -3.41
N LEU A 90 -2.26 0.11 -2.48
CA LEU A 90 -3.08 -1.05 -2.76
C LEU A 90 -3.92 -1.45 -1.56
N CYS A 91 -4.92 -2.27 -1.85
CA CYS A 91 -5.70 -2.98 -0.85
C CYS A 91 -6.08 -4.36 -1.41
N GLY A 92 -7.00 -5.07 -0.74
CA GLY A 92 -7.43 -6.40 -1.19
C GLY A 92 -7.98 -6.43 -2.62
N SER A 93 -8.67 -5.36 -3.05
CA SER A 93 -9.36 -5.24 -4.35
C SER A 93 -9.18 -3.87 -5.03
N ALA A 94 -8.13 -3.12 -4.68
CA ALA A 94 -7.80 -1.76 -5.14
C ALA A 94 -8.84 -0.63 -4.92
N VAL A 95 -10.09 -0.91 -4.49
CA VAL A 95 -11.12 0.13 -4.32
C VAL A 95 -10.80 1.16 -3.22
N THR A 96 -10.42 0.70 -2.03
CA THR A 96 -10.08 1.62 -0.92
C THR A 96 -8.72 2.29 -1.11
N ALA A 97 -7.87 1.75 -1.98
CA ALA A 97 -6.57 2.36 -2.32
C ALA A 97 -6.75 3.71 -3.01
N CYS A 98 -7.78 3.87 -3.87
CA CYS A 98 -8.11 5.13 -4.53
C CYS A 98 -8.39 6.28 -3.54
N HIS A 99 -8.91 5.98 -2.34
CA HIS A 99 -9.15 7.01 -1.32
C HIS A 99 -7.84 7.56 -0.74
N VAL A 100 -6.82 6.71 -0.62
CA VAL A 100 -5.49 7.14 -0.16
C VAL A 100 -4.77 7.93 -1.25
N ALA A 101 -4.90 7.52 -2.51
CA ALA A 101 -4.41 8.29 -3.65
C ALA A 101 -5.08 9.68 -3.72
N LEU A 102 -6.39 9.76 -3.46
CA LEU A 102 -7.11 11.02 -3.37
C LEU A 102 -6.65 11.87 -2.19
N ALA A 103 -6.42 11.29 -1.00
CA ALA A 103 -5.86 12.01 0.13
C ALA A 103 -4.47 12.59 -0.17
N ALA A 104 -3.64 11.88 -0.92
CA ALA A 104 -2.34 12.38 -1.38
C ALA A 104 -2.48 13.50 -2.42
N HIS A 105 -3.43 13.38 -3.35
CA HIS A 105 -3.78 14.43 -4.30
C HIS A 105 -4.19 15.72 -3.57
N GLU A 106 -5.06 15.63 -2.57
CA GLU A 106 -5.45 16.74 -1.69
C GLU A 106 -4.28 17.31 -0.89
N CYS A 107 -3.19 16.56 -0.69
CA CYS A 107 -1.95 17.06 -0.10
C CYS A 107 -1.06 17.84 -1.09
N GLY A 108 -1.41 17.84 -2.38
CA GLY A 108 -0.62 18.43 -3.47
C GLY A 108 0.28 17.42 -4.19
N HIS A 109 0.05 16.12 -4.01
CA HIS A 109 0.89 15.04 -4.52
C HIS A 109 0.09 14.09 -5.41
N PRO A 110 -0.21 14.47 -6.67
CA PRO A 110 -1.07 13.69 -7.57
C PRO A 110 -0.40 12.42 -8.12
N GLY A 111 0.90 12.24 -7.92
CA GLY A 111 1.70 11.17 -8.53
C GLY A 111 1.63 9.81 -7.83
N VAL A 112 0.67 9.58 -6.93
CA VAL A 112 0.52 8.30 -6.24
C VAL A 112 -0.16 7.30 -7.16
N ALA A 113 0.53 6.20 -7.48
CA ALA A 113 0.00 5.14 -8.34
C ALA A 113 -0.92 4.22 -7.54
N VAL A 114 -1.93 3.63 -8.19
CA VAL A 114 -2.78 2.58 -7.60
C VAL A 114 -2.40 1.24 -8.25
N TYR A 115 -2.09 0.24 -7.44
CA TYR A 115 -1.89 -1.12 -7.94
C TYR A 115 -3.24 -1.86 -7.95
N ASP A 116 -3.82 -1.94 -9.15
CA ASP A 116 -5.16 -2.47 -9.40
C ASP A 116 -5.31 -3.96 -9.03
N GLY A 117 -4.24 -4.74 -9.23
CA GLY A 117 -4.21 -6.16 -8.86
C GLY A 117 -4.41 -6.46 -7.38
N GLY A 118 -4.10 -5.48 -6.53
CA GLY A 118 -4.24 -5.59 -5.09
C GLY A 118 -3.47 -6.75 -4.46
N TRP A 119 -3.84 -7.11 -3.23
CA TRP A 119 -3.27 -8.27 -2.54
C TRP A 119 -3.53 -9.57 -3.29
N SER A 120 -4.68 -9.66 -3.97
CA SER A 120 -5.10 -10.89 -4.64
C SER A 120 -4.16 -11.28 -5.78
N GLU A 121 -3.83 -10.35 -6.66
CA GLU A 121 -2.85 -10.60 -7.72
C GLU A 121 -1.46 -10.86 -7.15
N TRP A 122 -1.04 -10.07 -6.16
CA TRP A 122 0.28 -10.22 -5.52
C TRP A 122 0.45 -11.62 -4.94
N PHE A 123 -0.49 -12.05 -4.10
CA PHE A 123 -0.45 -13.37 -3.49
C PHE A 123 -0.50 -14.47 -4.55
N THR A 124 -1.04 -14.27 -5.76
CA THR A 124 -0.97 -15.32 -6.80
C THR A 124 0.38 -15.33 -7.52
N ARG A 125 0.87 -14.16 -7.94
CA ARG A 125 2.01 -14.05 -8.87
C ARG A 125 3.38 -13.95 -8.19
N ALA A 126 3.44 -13.42 -6.97
CA ALA A 126 4.70 -13.21 -6.27
C ALA A 126 5.28 -14.55 -5.76
N ALA A 127 6.61 -14.65 -5.78
CA ALA A 127 7.32 -15.76 -5.16
C ALA A 127 7.08 -15.80 -3.63
N PRO A 128 7.16 -16.97 -2.97
CA PRO A 128 6.85 -17.11 -1.54
C PRO A 128 7.63 -16.16 -0.63
N GLU A 129 8.89 -15.86 -0.95
CA GLU A 129 9.75 -14.94 -0.22
C GLU A 129 9.24 -13.48 -0.21
N HIS A 130 8.35 -13.15 -1.13
CA HIS A 130 7.72 -11.83 -1.26
C HIS A 130 6.33 -11.77 -0.64
N VAL A 131 5.93 -12.79 0.12
CA VAL A 131 4.64 -12.89 0.81
C VAL A 131 4.90 -13.14 2.29
N ILE A 132 4.63 -12.17 3.14
CA ILE A 132 4.72 -12.34 4.60
C ILE A 132 3.32 -12.60 5.14
N SER A 133 3.01 -13.85 5.45
CA SER A 133 1.73 -14.30 6.03
C SER A 133 1.98 -14.85 7.43
N GLU A 134 1.11 -14.54 8.39
CA GLU A 134 1.10 -15.24 9.70
C GLU A 134 0.39 -16.61 9.62
N GLY A 135 -0.19 -16.96 8.47
CA GLY A 135 -0.74 -18.28 8.16
C GLY A 135 0.31 -19.31 7.71
N SER A 136 -0.13 -20.46 7.18
CA SER A 136 0.76 -21.55 6.72
C SER A 136 1.69 -21.17 5.56
N GLY A 137 1.53 -19.98 4.98
CA GLY A 137 2.32 -19.49 3.86
C GLY A 137 1.99 -20.26 2.57
N LYS A 138 2.58 -19.84 1.45
CA LYS A 138 2.54 -20.65 0.22
C LYS A 138 3.34 -21.93 0.44
N HIS A 139 2.67 -23.02 0.82
CA HIS A 139 3.26 -24.35 0.66
C HIS A 139 3.33 -24.68 -0.84
N LEU A 140 4.51 -25.13 -1.27
CA LEU A 140 4.76 -25.66 -2.62
C LEU A 140 3.95 -26.93 -2.87
#